data_AF-A0A351BD58-F1
#
_entry.id   AF-A0A351BD58-F1
#
_cell.length_a   1.000
_cell.length_b   1.000
_cell.length_c   1.000
_cell.angle_alpha   90.00
_cell.angle_beta   90.00
_cell.angle_gamma   90.00
#
_symmetry.space_group_name_H-M   'P 1'
#
loop_
_entity.id
_entity.type
_entity.pdbx_description
1 polymer ?
#
loop_
_entity_poly.entity_id
_entity_poly.type
_entity_poly.pdbx_seq_one_letter_code
_entity_poly.pdbx_strand_id
1 'polypeptide(L)'
;QVSKPLEDSLAGIEGVDVITSISRQENSQISVRFKLERNPDSAAADVRDRVSRVRNKLPTAIDEPVIAKVEADANPIIWLAFSSDKHSALEVTDVANRIVKPRLQTLPGAADVRVFGERRFAMRIWLDPDRLAAFNLTPQDVEDALRRQNVEVPA
;
A
#
# COMPACT_ATOMS: atom_id res chain seq x y z
N GLN A 1 13.66 10.58 0.91
CA GLN A 1 14.19 10.51 -0.48
C GLN A 1 13.06 10.39 -1.51
N VAL A 2 11.97 9.65 -1.23
CA VAL A 2 10.84 9.48 -2.17
C VAL A 2 9.81 10.62 -2.09
N SER A 3 9.49 11.09 -0.88
CA SER A 3 8.38 12.01 -0.63
C SER A 3 8.62 13.40 -1.22
N LYS A 4 9.82 13.94 -1.04
CA LYS A 4 10.15 15.31 -1.44
C LYS A 4 10.04 15.55 -2.97
N PRO A 5 10.61 14.70 -3.84
CA PRO A 5 10.41 14.82 -5.29
C PRO A 5 8.94 14.73 -5.72
N LEU A 6 8.14 13.91 -5.04
CA LEU A 6 6.71 13.78 -5.32
C LEU A 6 5.94 15.03 -4.88
N GLU A 7 6.18 15.53 -3.66
CA GLU A 7 5.59 16.77 -3.13
C GLU A 7 5.85 17.95 -4.06
N ASP A 8 7.10 18.15 -4.51
CA ASP A 8 7.48 19.28 -5.35
C ASP A 8 6.78 19.22 -6.73
N SER A 9 6.54 18.01 -7.26
CA SER A 9 5.80 17.84 -8.51
C SER A 9 4.30 18.04 -8.32
N LEU A 10 3.74 17.51 -7.24
CA LEU A 10 2.31 17.62 -6.93
C LEU A 10 1.91 19.07 -6.60
N ALA A 11 2.81 19.85 -5.99
CA ALA A 11 2.61 21.27 -5.71
C ALA A 11 2.40 22.11 -6.98
N GLY A 12 2.87 21.63 -8.14
CA GLY A 12 2.68 22.29 -9.44
C GLY A 12 1.36 21.97 -10.14
N ILE A 13 0.44 21.26 -9.48
CA ILE A 13 -0.92 21.01 -10.01
C ILE A 13 -1.81 22.22 -9.69
N GLU A 14 -2.58 22.66 -10.67
CA GLU A 14 -3.54 23.73 -10.49
C GLU A 14 -4.66 23.33 -9.51
N GLY A 15 -5.02 24.24 -8.62
CA GLY A 15 -6.11 24.03 -7.66
C GLY A 15 -5.72 23.21 -6.44
N VAL A 16 -4.43 22.90 -6.24
CA VAL A 16 -3.94 22.40 -4.95
C VAL A 16 -4.09 23.48 -3.88
N ASP A 17 -4.66 23.09 -2.75
CA ASP A 17 -4.86 23.95 -1.57
C ASP A 17 -3.85 23.60 -0.49
N VAL A 18 -3.77 22.32 -0.11
CA VAL A 18 -2.86 21.85 0.95
C VAL A 18 -2.22 20.52 0.54
N ILE A 19 -0.91 20.39 0.75
CA ILE A 19 -0.19 19.12 0.68
C ILE A 19 0.30 18.77 2.08
N THR A 20 0.01 17.55 2.51
CA THR A 20 0.56 16.97 3.75
C THR A 20 1.22 15.66 3.44
N SER A 21 2.33 15.36 4.12
CA SER A 21 3.04 14.10 3.95
C SER A 21 3.44 13.51 5.29
N ILE A 22 3.37 12.18 5.36
CA ILE A 22 3.79 11.40 6.52
C ILE A 22 4.70 10.31 5.98
N SER A 23 5.94 10.32 6.44
CA SER A 23 6.95 9.33 6.07
C SER A 23 7.32 8.48 7.26
N ARG A 24 7.29 7.17 7.07
CA ARG A 24 7.76 6.14 7.99
C ARG A 24 8.79 5.28 7.28
N GLN A 25 9.45 4.40 8.02
CA GLN A 25 10.34 3.42 7.41
C GLN A 25 9.58 2.62 6.35
N GLU A 26 10.14 2.57 5.14
CA GLU A 26 9.59 1.86 3.96
C GLU A 26 8.22 2.34 3.45
N ASN A 27 7.60 3.37 4.05
CA ASN A 27 6.29 3.86 3.64
C ASN A 27 6.21 5.38 3.64
N SER A 28 5.72 5.96 2.55
CA SER A 28 5.44 7.39 2.45
C SER A 28 4.01 7.60 1.99
N GLN A 29 3.24 8.34 2.77
CA GLN A 29 1.89 8.76 2.44
C GLN A 29 1.90 10.26 2.14
N ILE A 30 1.34 10.64 0.99
CA ILE A 30 1.15 12.05 0.60
C ILE A 30 -0.34 12.27 0.38
N SER A 31 -0.90 13.26 1.06
CA SER A 31 -2.29 13.67 0.94
C SER A 31 -2.36 15.07 0.31
N VAL A 32 -3.00 15.15 -0.85
CA VAL A 32 -3.21 16.39 -1.61
C VAL A 32 -4.67 16.79 -1.49
N ARG A 33 -4.92 17.97 -0.94
CA ARG A 33 -6.23 18.59 -0.87
C ARG A 33 -6.35 19.62 -1.98
N PHE A 34 -7.44 19.55 -2.73
CA PHE A 34 -7.77 20.48 -3.79
C PHE A 34 -8.85 21.46 -3.34
N LYS A 35 -8.94 22.60 -4.02
CA LYS A 35 -10.03 23.56 -3.86
C LYS A 35 -11.37 22.95 -4.27
N LEU A 36 -12.47 23.42 -3.68
CA LEU A 36 -13.81 22.84 -3.84
C LEU A 36 -14.31 22.87 -5.30
N GLU A 37 -13.88 23.86 -6.08
CA GLU A 37 -14.28 24.04 -7.47
C GLU A 37 -13.58 23.07 -8.42
N ARG A 38 -12.55 22.35 -7.96
CA ARG A 38 -11.78 21.41 -8.78
C ARG A 38 -12.56 20.11 -8.96
N ASN A 39 -12.82 19.75 -10.22
CA ASN A 39 -13.38 18.43 -10.53
C ASN A 39 -12.45 17.30 -10.02
N PRO A 40 -12.96 16.36 -9.19
CA PRO A 40 -12.14 15.31 -8.58
C PRO A 40 -11.47 14.35 -9.57
N ASP A 41 -12.14 14.02 -10.67
CA ASP A 41 -11.64 13.04 -11.63
C ASP A 41 -10.49 13.63 -12.46
N SER A 42 -10.62 14.90 -12.86
CA SER A 42 -9.54 15.64 -13.51
C SER A 42 -8.36 15.89 -12.56
N ALA A 43 -8.61 16.18 -11.27
CA ALA A 43 -7.53 16.28 -10.28
C ALA A 43 -6.77 14.96 -10.11
N ALA A 44 -7.49 13.82 -10.06
CA ALA A 44 -6.87 12.50 -9.97
C ALA A 44 -6.03 12.15 -11.22
N ALA A 45 -6.48 12.56 -12.42
CA ALA A 45 -5.71 12.43 -13.65
C ALA A 45 -4.39 13.23 -13.58
N ASP A 46 -4.46 14.51 -13.18
CA ASP A 46 -3.26 15.35 -13.05
C ASP A 46 -2.26 14.81 -12.03
N VAL A 47 -2.75 14.29 -10.89
CA VAL A 47 -1.91 13.64 -9.88
C VAL A 47 -1.18 12.44 -10.48
N ARG A 48 -1.90 11.55 -11.17
CA ARG A 48 -1.31 10.38 -11.84
C ARG A 48 -0.24 10.81 -12.84
N ASP A 49 -0.51 11.83 -13.64
CA ASP A 49 0.43 12.34 -14.64
C ASP A 49 1.70 12.94 -14.00
N ARG A 50 1.56 13.68 -12.89
CA ARG A 50 2.70 14.26 -12.16
C ARG A 50 3.55 13.20 -11.47
N VAL A 51 2.92 12.16 -10.92
CA VAL A 51 3.61 11.02 -10.31
C VAL A 51 4.40 10.26 -11.38
N SER A 52 3.77 9.93 -12.51
CA SER A 52 4.42 9.24 -13.63
C SER A 52 5.63 10.01 -14.17
N ARG A 53 5.56 11.35 -14.27
CA ARG A 53 6.70 12.18 -14.71
C ARG A 53 7.90 12.13 -13.76
N VAL A 54 7.66 11.94 -12.46
CA VAL A 54 8.72 11.90 -11.44
C VAL A 54 9.20 10.49 -11.16
N ARG A 55 8.52 9.46 -11.65
CA ARG A 55 8.90 8.04 -11.47
C ARG A 55 10.37 7.77 -11.80
N ASN A 56 10.90 8.40 -12.85
CA ASN A 56 12.29 8.28 -13.29
C ASN A 56 13.31 8.91 -12.32
N LYS A 57 12.87 9.79 -11.42
CA LYS A 57 13.68 10.39 -10.36
C LYS A 57 13.60 9.61 -9.04
N LEU A 58 12.75 8.59 -8.98
CA LEU A 58 12.59 7.73 -7.81
C LEU A 58 13.50 6.50 -7.95
N PRO A 59 13.97 5.90 -6.83
CA PRO A 59 14.75 4.68 -6.88
C PRO A 59 14.00 3.56 -7.62
N THR A 60 14.71 2.69 -8.33
CA THR A 60 14.10 1.55 -9.04
C THR A 60 13.53 0.50 -8.09
N ALA A 61 14.04 0.43 -6.87
CA ALA A 61 13.60 -0.50 -5.83
C ALA A 61 12.27 -0.14 -5.16
N ILE A 62 11.63 1.00 -5.49
CA ILE A 62 10.30 1.32 -4.95
C ILE A 62 9.22 0.59 -5.73
N ASP A 63 8.18 0.17 -5.01
CA ASP A 63 6.92 -0.24 -5.60
C ASP A 63 6.23 0.92 -6.33
N GLU A 64 5.36 0.59 -7.28
CA GLU A 64 4.62 1.60 -8.02
C GLU A 64 3.68 2.39 -7.08
N PRO A 65 3.71 3.73 -7.08
CA PRO A 65 2.86 4.51 -6.21
C PRO A 65 1.38 4.28 -6.52
N VAL A 66 0.61 3.95 -5.50
CA VAL A 66 -0.84 3.77 -5.62
C VAL A 66 -1.53 5.12 -5.44
N ILE A 67 -2.23 5.60 -6.48
CA ILE A 67 -3.05 6.82 -6.41
C ILE A 67 -4.50 6.43 -6.13
N ALA A 68 -5.04 6.87 -5.00
CA ALA A 68 -6.43 6.66 -4.62
C ALA A 68 -7.13 8.00 -4.36
N LYS A 69 -8.36 8.14 -4.86
CA LYS A 69 -9.27 9.22 -4.46
C LYS A 69 -9.79 8.89 -3.08
N VAL A 70 -9.51 9.77 -2.11
CA VAL A 70 -10.00 9.61 -0.74
C VAL A 70 -10.97 10.74 -0.48
N GLU A 71 -12.23 10.40 -0.21
CA GLU A 71 -13.20 11.35 0.30
C GLU A 71 -12.93 11.56 1.79
N ALA A 72 -12.57 12.79 2.17
CA ALA A 72 -12.22 13.14 3.55
C ALA A 72 -13.42 12.98 4.51
N ASP A 73 -14.64 13.07 3.97
CA ASP A 73 -15.89 12.94 4.73
C ASP A 73 -16.44 11.50 4.74
N ALA A 74 -15.65 10.52 4.27
CA ALA A 74 -16.02 9.11 4.30
C ALA A 74 -16.00 8.59 5.75
N ASN A 75 -17.09 8.83 6.46
CA ASN A 75 -17.34 8.29 7.78
C ASN A 75 -17.90 6.87 7.66
N PRO A 76 -17.30 5.87 8.34
CA PRO A 76 -17.87 4.52 8.35
C PRO A 76 -19.29 4.54 8.92
N ILE A 77 -20.26 4.09 8.12
CA ILE A 77 -21.67 4.02 8.50
C ILE A 77 -21.93 2.78 9.37
N ILE A 78 -21.10 1.74 9.22
CA ILE A 78 -21.19 0.46 9.93
C ILE A 78 -19.82 0.09 10.48
N TRP A 79 -19.79 -0.31 11.75
CA TRP A 79 -18.62 -0.92 12.38
C TRP A 79 -18.93 -2.39 12.70
N LEU A 80 -18.02 -3.28 12.28
CA LEU A 80 -18.09 -4.70 12.57
C LEU A 80 -16.86 -5.11 13.37
N ALA A 81 -17.08 -5.70 14.54
CA ALA A 81 -16.02 -6.27 15.36
C ALA A 81 -15.95 -7.78 15.16
N PHE A 82 -14.73 -8.31 15.02
CA PHE A 82 -14.48 -9.75 14.89
C PHE A 82 -13.73 -10.25 16.10
N SER A 83 -14.25 -11.31 16.74
CA SER A 83 -13.61 -12.00 17.85
C SER A 83 -13.85 -13.51 17.74
N SER A 84 -12.93 -14.30 18.29
CA SER A 84 -13.06 -15.75 18.34
C SER A 84 -12.34 -16.30 19.57
N ASP A 85 -12.97 -17.28 20.23
CA ASP A 85 -12.36 -18.04 21.32
C ASP A 85 -11.54 -19.25 20.83
N LYS A 86 -11.64 -19.56 19.52
CA LYS A 86 -11.02 -20.74 18.90
C LYS A 86 -9.94 -20.38 17.88
N HIS A 87 -10.00 -19.19 17.30
CA HIS A 87 -9.07 -18.73 16.27
C HIS A 87 -8.14 -17.66 16.83
N SER A 88 -6.88 -17.72 16.43
CA SER A 88 -5.90 -16.66 16.68
C SER A 88 -6.28 -15.36 15.96
N ALA A 89 -5.74 -14.22 16.44
CA ALA A 89 -5.96 -12.92 15.80
C ALA A 89 -5.52 -12.88 14.32
N LEU A 90 -4.52 -13.69 13.96
CA LEU A 90 -4.06 -13.84 12.57
C LEU A 90 -5.12 -14.55 11.70
N GLU A 91 -5.67 -15.66 12.18
CA GLU A 91 -6.72 -16.41 11.47
C GLU A 91 -8.01 -15.60 11.35
N VAL A 92 -8.39 -14.86 12.40
CA VAL A 92 -9.53 -13.93 12.35
C VAL A 92 -9.31 -12.85 11.29
N THR A 93 -8.09 -12.31 11.21
CA THR A 93 -7.72 -11.33 10.17
C THR A 93 -7.80 -11.95 8.78
N ASP A 94 -7.34 -13.19 8.58
CA ASP A 94 -7.45 -13.90 7.28
C ASP A 94 -8.91 -14.00 6.84
N VAL A 95 -9.78 -14.47 7.72
CA VAL A 95 -11.21 -14.61 7.42
C VAL A 95 -11.83 -13.26 7.08
N ALA A 96 -11.51 -12.21 7.84
CA ALA A 96 -12.00 -10.85 7.58
C ALA A 96 -11.54 -10.35 6.20
N ASN A 97 -10.27 -10.53 5.84
CA ASN A 97 -9.70 -10.03 4.59
C ASN A 97 -10.08 -10.87 3.36
N ARG A 98 -10.09 -12.19 3.49
CA ARG A 98 -10.25 -13.12 2.36
C ARG A 98 -11.71 -13.46 2.06
N ILE A 99 -12.59 -13.41 3.06
CA ILE A 99 -13.99 -13.81 2.91
C ILE A 99 -14.93 -12.63 3.11
N VAL A 100 -14.80 -11.90 4.21
CA VAL A 100 -15.80 -10.90 4.59
C VAL A 100 -15.67 -9.63 3.76
N LYS A 101 -14.46 -9.06 3.67
CA LYS A 101 -14.20 -7.82 2.95
C LYS A 101 -14.66 -7.88 1.48
N PRO A 102 -14.31 -8.90 0.67
CA PRO A 102 -14.75 -8.95 -0.73
C PRO A 102 -16.27 -9.03 -0.87
N ARG A 103 -16.94 -9.81 0.00
CA ARG A 103 -18.41 -9.92 -0.02
C ARG A 103 -19.08 -8.58 0.30
N LEU A 104 -18.58 -7.85 1.28
CA LEU A 104 -19.11 -6.53 1.63
C LEU A 104 -18.86 -5.50 0.53
N GLN A 105 -17.69 -5.55 -0.12
CA GLN A 105 -17.37 -4.65 -1.25
C GLN A 105 -18.28 -4.86 -2.46
N THR A 106 -18.85 -6.05 -2.65
CA THR A 106 -19.78 -6.32 -3.77
C THR A 106 -21.21 -5.87 -3.51
N LEU A 107 -21.55 -5.42 -2.29
CA LEU A 107 -22.91 -5.00 -1.97
C LEU A 107 -23.25 -3.64 -2.60
N PRO A 108 -24.46 -3.46 -3.15
CA PRO A 108 -24.91 -2.17 -3.66
C PRO A 108 -24.80 -1.07 -2.58
N GLY A 109 -24.12 0.02 -2.91
CA GLY A 109 -23.90 1.15 -1.99
C GLY A 109 -22.66 1.05 -1.10
N ALA A 110 -21.90 -0.04 -1.17
CA ALA A 110 -20.60 -0.13 -0.49
C ALA A 110 -19.52 0.63 -1.27
N ALA A 111 -19.10 1.79 -0.75
CA ALA A 111 -18.04 2.59 -1.36
C ALA A 111 -16.63 2.12 -0.98
N ASP A 112 -16.43 1.75 0.29
CA ASP A 112 -15.13 1.28 0.81
C ASP A 112 -15.34 0.36 2.02
N VAL A 113 -14.45 -0.62 2.19
CA VAL A 113 -14.46 -1.56 3.32
C VAL A 113 -13.04 -1.67 3.87
N ARG A 114 -12.82 -1.08 5.05
CA ARG A 114 -11.53 -1.04 5.73
C ARG A 114 -11.49 -2.02 6.88
N VAL A 115 -10.37 -2.74 7.01
CA VAL A 115 -10.09 -3.61 8.15
C VAL A 115 -9.10 -2.90 9.06
N PHE A 116 -9.48 -2.68 10.32
CA PHE A 116 -8.66 -2.03 11.32
C PHE A 116 -8.04 -3.07 12.27
N GLY A 117 -6.82 -2.81 12.75
CA GLY A 117 -6.15 -3.69 13.72
C GLY A 117 -5.71 -5.04 13.16
N GLU A 118 -5.64 -5.17 11.83
CA GLU A 118 -5.27 -6.42 11.16
C GLU A 118 -3.88 -6.91 11.58
N ARG A 119 -3.76 -8.23 11.77
CA ARG A 119 -2.47 -8.90 11.88
C ARG A 119 -2.13 -9.50 10.53
N ARG A 120 -1.17 -8.90 9.84
CA ARG A 120 -0.73 -9.39 8.52
C ARG A 120 0.20 -10.58 8.70
N PHE A 121 -0.01 -11.62 7.91
CA PHE A 121 0.97 -12.69 7.76
C PHE A 121 2.23 -12.11 7.13
N ALA A 122 3.37 -12.37 7.77
CA ALA A 122 4.68 -12.05 7.23
C ALA A 122 5.55 -13.29 7.37
N MET A 123 6.12 -13.75 6.26
CA MET A 123 7.13 -14.79 6.28
C MET A 123 8.44 -14.16 6.74
N ARG A 124 9.01 -14.68 7.83
CA ARG A 124 10.33 -14.27 8.32
C ARG A 124 11.32 -15.38 8.05
N ILE A 125 12.42 -15.05 7.41
CA ILE A 125 13.50 -15.97 7.08
C ILE A 125 14.73 -15.55 7.88
N TRP A 126 15.17 -16.44 8.76
CA TRP A 126 16.37 -16.24 9.56
C TRP A 126 17.52 -16.99 8.91
N LEU A 127 18.52 -16.25 8.45
CA LEU A 127 19.69 -16.83 7.81
C LEU A 127 20.72 -17.25 8.87
N ASP A 128 21.29 -18.43 8.67
CA ASP A 128 22.38 -18.96 9.48
C ASP A 128 23.71 -18.67 8.75
N PRO A 129 24.54 -17.74 9.27
CA PRO A 129 25.77 -17.31 8.60
C PRO A 129 26.81 -18.43 8.49
N ASP A 130 26.89 -19.33 9.47
CA ASP A 130 27.87 -20.42 9.48
C ASP A 130 27.51 -21.45 8.41
N ARG A 131 26.21 -21.74 8.26
CA ARG A 131 25.74 -22.63 7.20
C ARG A 131 25.91 -22.01 5.82
N LEU A 132 25.63 -20.71 5.65
CA LEU A 132 25.86 -20.02 4.39
C LEU A 132 27.33 -20.09 3.98
N ALA A 133 28.25 -19.83 4.90
CA ALA A 133 29.68 -19.95 4.66
C ALA A 133 30.09 -21.39 4.29
N ALA A 134 29.55 -22.41 4.97
CA ALA A 134 29.83 -23.82 4.68
C ALA A 134 29.38 -24.24 3.27
N PHE A 135 28.33 -23.61 2.73
CA PHE A 135 27.87 -23.83 1.36
C PHE A 135 28.44 -22.83 0.34
N ASN A 136 29.36 -21.95 0.77
CA ASN A 136 29.91 -20.86 -0.03
C ASN A 136 28.82 -19.97 -0.67
N LEU A 137 27.76 -19.71 0.09
CA LEU A 137 26.61 -18.87 -0.27
C LEU A 137 26.64 -17.55 0.50
N THR A 138 26.00 -16.54 -0.08
CA THR A 138 25.76 -15.22 0.52
C THR A 138 24.27 -15.01 0.79
N PRO A 139 23.90 -14.03 1.65
CA PRO A 139 22.50 -13.63 1.79
C PRO A 139 21.84 -13.23 0.47
N GLN A 140 22.60 -12.64 -0.45
CA GLN A 140 22.14 -12.27 -1.79
C GLN A 140 21.69 -13.50 -2.59
N ASP A 141 22.44 -14.59 -2.53
CA ASP A 141 22.09 -15.84 -3.23
C ASP A 141 20.74 -16.40 -2.74
N VAL A 142 20.45 -16.25 -1.44
CA VAL A 142 19.17 -16.67 -0.86
C VAL A 142 18.04 -15.75 -1.32
N GLU A 143 18.24 -14.43 -1.34
CA GLU A 143 17.25 -13.48 -1.84
C GLU A 143 16.93 -13.75 -3.33
N ASP A 144 17.96 -13.95 -4.15
CA ASP A 144 17.81 -14.21 -5.59
C ASP A 144 17.15 -15.57 -5.85
N ALA A 145 17.42 -16.57 -5.03
CA ALA A 145 16.72 -17.86 -5.10
C ALA A 145 15.23 -17.71 -4.76
N LEU A 146 14.90 -17.01 -3.68
CA LEU A 146 13.52 -16.74 -3.28
C LEU A 146 12.78 -15.94 -4.35
N ARG A 147 13.39 -14.89 -4.91
CA ARG A 147 12.80 -14.07 -5.96
C ARG A 147 12.52 -14.87 -7.23
N ARG A 148 13.38 -15.83 -7.58
CA ARG A 148 13.21 -16.71 -8.75
C ARG A 148 12.18 -17.83 -8.55
N GLN A 149 11.96 -18.28 -7.32
CA GLN A 149 11.04 -19.39 -7.02
C GLN A 149 9.68 -18.93 -6.54
N ASN A 150 9.59 -17.75 -5.91
CA ASN A 150 8.34 -17.15 -5.46
C ASN A 150 7.69 -16.29 -6.56
N VAL A 151 7.59 -16.86 -7.76
CA VAL A 151 6.98 -16.21 -8.93
C VAL A 151 5.64 -16.88 -9.19
N GLU A 152 4.57 -16.10 -9.18
CA GLU A 152 3.24 -16.57 -9.58
C GLU A 152 3.21 -16.57 -11.12
N VAL A 153 3.69 -17.66 -11.73
CA VAL A 153 3.67 -17.82 -13.19
C VAL A 153 2.24 -18.16 -13.61
N PRO A 154 1.57 -17.36 -14.46
CA PRO A 154 0.26 -17.72 -15.00
C PRO A 154 0.41 -18.99 -15.83
N ALA A 155 -0.47 -19.98 -15.58
CA ALA A 155 -0.55 -21.20 -16.38
C ALA A 155 -1.18 -20.94 -17.76
#